data_AF-A0A1E3A6H2-F1
#
_entry.id   AF-A0A1E3A6H2-F1
#
_cell.length_a   1.000
_cell.length_b   1.000
_cell.length_c   1.000
_cell.angle_alpha   90.00
_cell.angle_beta   90.00
_cell.angle_gamma   90.00
#
_symmetry.space_group_name_H-M   'P 1'
#
loop_
_entity.id
_entity.type
_entity.pdbx_description
1 polymer ?
#
loop_
_entity_poly.entity_id
_entity_poly.type
_entity_poly.pdbx_seq_one_letter_code
_entity_poly.pdbx_strand_id
1 'polypeptide(L)'
;MLKTASLAIVVCGRPDLQESVCAGFWPQDCGAAIQNLLLQAKELGYGTCWCGCYPVMERVKELQEILSVTSQPLAVIAVGEADEEPAARGFYDETRVKFL
;
A
#
# COMPACT_ATOMS: atom_id res chain seq x y z
N MET A 1 -11.65 -1.29 -11.20
CA MET A 1 -10.38 -0.95 -10.52
C MET A 1 -9.33 -2.01 -10.81
N LEU A 2 -9.13 -3.09 -10.04
CA LEU A 2 -8.10 -4.10 -10.40
C LEU A 2 -8.32 -4.79 -11.76
N LYS A 3 -9.57 -5.14 -12.11
CA LYS A 3 -9.89 -5.77 -13.42
C LYS A 3 -9.64 -4.87 -14.63
N THR A 4 -9.52 -3.56 -14.42
CA THR A 4 -9.38 -2.54 -15.48
C THR A 4 -8.04 -1.82 -15.42
N ALA A 5 -7.25 -2.06 -14.37
CA ALA A 5 -5.92 -1.48 -14.21
C ALA A 5 -4.94 -2.14 -15.20
N SER A 6 -4.04 -1.34 -15.77
CA SER A 6 -2.99 -1.84 -16.67
C SER A 6 -1.90 -2.60 -15.92
N LEU A 7 -1.74 -2.33 -14.63
CA LEU A 7 -0.73 -2.93 -13.76
C LEU A 7 -1.24 -3.07 -12.32
N ALA A 8 -0.76 -4.11 -11.63
CA ALA A 8 -0.88 -4.24 -10.18
C ALA A 8 0.52 -4.44 -9.56
N ILE A 9 0.83 -3.69 -8.51
CA ILE A 9 2.05 -3.82 -7.72
C ILE A 9 1.67 -4.33 -6.35
N VAL A 10 2.17 -5.50 -5.95
CA VAL A 10 1.93 -6.05 -4.61
C VAL A 10 3.11 -5.70 -3.73
N VAL A 11 2.88 -4.85 -2.73
CA VAL A 11 3.93 -4.47 -1.77
C VAL A 11 3.91 -5.45 -0.61
N CYS A 12 5.04 -6.12 -0.41
CA CYS A 12 5.21 -7.15 0.59
C CYS A 12 6.29 -6.80 1.60
N GLY A 13 6.09 -7.17 2.86
CA GLY A 13 7.11 -7.15 3.89
C GLY A 13 7.88 -8.48 3.96
N ARG A 14 9.11 -8.41 4.46
CA ARG A 14 9.94 -9.57 4.83
C ARG A 14 10.31 -9.48 6.31
N PRO A 15 9.37 -9.78 7.23
CA PRO A 15 9.63 -9.66 8.66
C PRO A 15 10.75 -10.58 9.13
N ASP A 16 10.98 -11.68 8.42
CA ASP A 16 12.07 -12.64 8.65
C ASP A 16 13.46 -12.05 8.37
N LEU A 17 13.53 -10.94 7.61
CA LEU A 17 14.76 -10.21 7.33
C LEU A 17 14.91 -8.94 8.17
N GLN A 18 13.92 -8.57 8.99
CA GLN A 18 14.02 -7.40 9.86
C GLN A 18 14.94 -7.69 11.05
N GLU A 19 15.92 -6.81 11.25
CA GLU A 19 16.86 -6.91 12.34
C GLU A 19 16.36 -6.21 13.61
N SER A 20 16.59 -6.86 14.76
CA SER A 20 16.57 -6.33 16.13
C SER A 20 15.60 -5.17 16.39
N VAL A 21 16.09 -3.93 16.38
CA VAL A 21 15.43 -2.70 16.83
C VAL A 21 14.19 -2.33 15.99
N CYS A 22 14.07 -2.86 14.77
CA CYS A 22 12.94 -2.59 13.88
C CYS A 22 11.94 -3.75 13.80
N ALA A 23 12.10 -4.80 14.61
CA ALA A 23 11.22 -5.96 14.57
C ALA A 23 9.75 -5.57 14.74
N GLY A 24 8.93 -5.91 13.74
CA GLY A 24 7.49 -5.63 13.73
C GLY A 24 7.10 -4.31 13.08
N PHE A 25 8.06 -3.47 12.66
CA PHE A 25 7.79 -2.21 11.96
C PHE A 25 7.58 -2.36 10.45
N TRP A 26 7.67 -3.58 9.92
CA TRP A 26 7.54 -3.83 8.48
C TRP A 26 6.23 -3.29 7.89
N PRO A 27 5.06 -3.25 8.59
CA PRO A 27 3.87 -2.65 8.01
C PRO A 27 4.02 -1.13 7.82
N GLN A 28 4.70 -0.44 8.74
CA GLN A 28 5.00 0.99 8.64
C GLN A 28 5.98 1.25 7.48
N ASP A 29 7.02 0.45 7.36
CA ASP A 29 8.00 0.54 6.27
C ASP A 29 7.31 0.37 4.91
N CYS A 30 6.50 -0.68 4.76
CA CYS A 30 5.75 -0.94 3.55
C CYS A 30 4.69 0.16 3.29
N GLY A 31 4.07 0.71 4.34
CA GLY A 31 3.10 1.79 4.18
C GLY A 31 3.74 3.09 3.68
N ALA A 32 4.92 3.44 4.19
CA ALA A 32 5.70 4.57 3.68
C ALA A 32 6.15 4.34 2.23
N ALA A 33 6.60 3.12 1.90
CA ALA A 33 6.96 2.74 0.53
C ALA A 33 5.78 2.84 -0.44
N ILE A 34 4.58 2.39 -0.02
CA ILE A 34 3.36 2.57 -0.81
C ILE A 34 3.07 4.05 -1.00
N GLN A 35 3.12 4.87 0.05
CA GLN A 35 2.84 6.30 -0.08
C GLN A 35 3.79 6.99 -1.07
N ASN A 36 5.08 6.63 -1.07
CA ASN A 36 6.03 7.12 -2.08
C ASN A 36 5.64 6.68 -3.49
N LEU A 37 5.24 5.43 -3.68
CA LEU A 37 4.76 4.91 -4.96
C LEU A 37 3.53 5.68 -5.45
N LEU A 38 2.54 5.93 -4.59
CA LEU A 38 1.32 6.67 -4.95
C LEU A 38 1.63 8.11 -5.39
N LEU A 39 2.51 8.80 -4.66
CA LEU A 39 2.94 10.16 -5.01
C LEU A 39 3.69 10.20 -6.35
N GLN A 40 4.63 9.27 -6.56
CA GLN A 40 5.38 9.20 -7.80
C GLN A 40 4.49 8.86 -9.01
N ALA A 41 3.53 7.95 -8.83
CA ALA A 41 2.57 7.61 -9.88
C ALA A 41 1.73 8.84 -10.27
N LYS A 42 1.29 9.64 -9.29
CA LYS A 42 0.56 10.89 -9.55
C LYS A 42 1.41 11.90 -10.31
N GLU A 43 2.68 12.08 -9.93
CA GLU A 43 3.61 12.96 -10.64
C GLU A 43 3.79 12.56 -12.12
N LEU A 44 3.82 11.25 -12.39
CA LEU A 44 3.92 10.70 -13.75
C LEU A 44 2.59 10.76 -14.55
N GLY A 45 1.50 11.24 -13.94
CA GLY A 45 0.19 11.33 -14.58
C GLY A 45 -0.68 10.08 -14.49
N TYR A 46 -0.32 9.10 -13.65
CA TYR A 46 -1.11 7.89 -13.44
C TYR A 46 -2.11 8.00 -12.28
N GLY A 47 -3.17 7.22 -12.37
CA GLY A 47 -4.10 6.94 -11.28
C GLY A 47 -3.69 5.70 -10.48
N THR A 48 -3.90 5.74 -9.16
CA THR A 48 -3.60 4.62 -8.27
C THR A 48 -4.66 4.43 -7.19
N CYS A 49 -4.84 3.20 -6.71
CA CYS A 49 -5.61 2.92 -5.50
C CYS A 49 -4.92 1.87 -4.64
N TRP A 50 -4.82 2.17 -3.34
CA TRP A 50 -4.37 1.24 -2.32
C TRP A 50 -5.51 0.29 -1.96
N CYS A 51 -5.36 -1.00 -2.32
CA CYS A 51 -6.26 -2.07 -1.92
C CYS A 51 -5.65 -2.84 -0.73
N GLY A 52 -6.15 -2.57 0.48
CA GLY A 52 -5.61 -3.14 1.72
C GLY A 52 -5.82 -4.65 1.85
N CYS A 53 -4.75 -5.35 2.21
CA CYS A 53 -4.74 -6.79 2.44
C CYS A 53 -4.50 -7.12 3.92
N TYR A 54 -3.30 -6.85 4.41
CA TYR A 54 -2.95 -6.96 5.83
C TYR A 54 -3.72 -5.91 6.66
N PRO A 55 -4.14 -6.21 7.91
CA PRO A 55 -3.87 -7.42 8.70
C PRO A 55 -4.87 -8.58 8.52
N VAL A 56 -5.71 -8.55 7.47
CA VAL A 56 -6.68 -9.64 7.22
C VAL A 56 -5.95 -10.87 6.69
N MET A 57 -5.53 -11.75 7.58
CA MET A 57 -4.61 -12.86 7.27
C MET A 57 -5.13 -13.87 6.23
N GLU A 58 -6.44 -13.96 6.05
CA GLU A 58 -7.05 -14.72 4.94
C GLU A 58 -6.58 -14.16 3.58
N ARG A 59 -6.72 -12.85 3.37
CA ARG A 59 -6.28 -12.17 2.15
C ARG A 59 -4.77 -12.28 1.94
N VAL A 60 -4.00 -12.23 3.04
CA VAL A 60 -2.53 -12.36 3.02
C VAL A 60 -2.15 -13.73 2.47
N LYS A 61 -2.77 -14.80 2.99
CA LYS A 61 -2.50 -16.18 2.56
C LYS A 61 -2.93 -16.42 1.11
N GLU A 62 -4.11 -15.96 0.72
CA GLU A 62 -4.57 -16.06 -0.68
C GLU A 62 -3.61 -15.39 -1.65
N LEU A 63 -3.11 -14.18 -1.34
CA LEU A 63 -2.12 -13.50 -2.17
C LEU A 63 -0.77 -14.22 -2.18
N GLN A 64 -0.34 -14.79 -1.06
CA GLN A 64 0.88 -15.61 -1.01
C GLN A 64 0.78 -16.83 -1.94
N GLU A 65 -0.37 -17.50 -1.95
CA GLU A 65 -0.64 -18.64 -2.82
C GLU A 65 -0.66 -18.22 -4.29
N ILE A 66 -1.40 -17.16 -4.64
CA ILE A 66 -1.49 -16.64 -6.02
C ILE A 66 -0.11 -16.26 -6.56
N LEU A 67 0.72 -15.60 -5.74
CA LEU A 67 2.04 -15.12 -6.15
C LEU A 67 3.16 -16.16 -5.93
N SER A 68 2.86 -17.28 -5.27
CA SER A 68 3.85 -18.29 -4.87
C SER A 68 5.02 -17.70 -4.07
N VAL A 69 4.73 -16.86 -3.07
CA VAL A 69 5.73 -16.17 -2.23
C VAL A 69 5.51 -16.42 -0.74
N THR A 70 6.59 -16.31 0.05
CA THR A 70 6.54 -16.40 1.52
C THR A 70 6.58 -15.05 2.23
N SER A 71 6.84 -13.96 1.49
CA SER A 71 6.74 -12.59 1.98
C SER A 71 5.32 -12.25 2.43
N GLN A 72 5.12 -11.26 3.29
CA GLN A 72 3.82 -10.85 3.83
C GLN A 72 3.21 -9.71 2.98
N PRO A 73 2.18 -9.95 2.13
CA PRO A 73 1.58 -8.88 1.33
C PRO A 73 0.85 -7.87 2.23
N LEU A 74 1.26 -6.61 2.16
CA LEU A 74 0.60 -5.51 2.87
C LEU A 74 -0.62 -5.02 2.07
N ALA A 75 -0.42 -4.77 0.78
CA ALA A 75 -1.43 -4.20 -0.10
C ALA A 75 -1.16 -4.52 -1.57
N VAL A 76 -2.23 -4.49 -2.36
CA VAL A 76 -2.16 -4.45 -3.82
C VAL A 76 -2.42 -3.01 -4.27
N ILE A 77 -1.51 -2.46 -5.06
CA ILE A 77 -1.67 -1.13 -5.65
C ILE A 77 -2.02 -1.32 -7.12
N ALA A 78 -3.25 -0.99 -7.49
CA ALA A 78 -3.64 -0.95 -8.89
C ALA A 78 -3.21 0.39 -9.49
N VAL A 79 -2.63 0.33 -10.68
CA VAL A 79 -2.02 1.46 -11.40
C VAL A 79 -2.52 1.46 -12.84
N GLY A 80 -2.85 2.64 -13.36
CA GLY A 80 -3.27 2.80 -14.76
C GLY A 80 -3.52 4.26 -15.12
N GLU A 81 -4.03 4.47 -16.32
CA GLU A 81 -4.63 5.75 -16.70
C GLU A 81 -5.92 5.96 -15.89
N ALA A 82 -6.12 7.17 -15.37
CA ALA A 82 -7.25 7.45 -14.50
C ALA A 82 -8.51 7.72 -15.33
N ASP A 83 -9.59 6.97 -15.07
CA ASP A 83 -10.91 7.22 -15.68
C ASP A 83 -11.63 8.43 -15.06
N GLU A 84 -11.17 8.90 -13.88
CA GLU A 84 -11.76 9.99 -13.12
C GLU A 84 -10.69 10.79 -12.35
N GLU A 85 -11.00 12.06 -12.08
CA GLU A 85 -10.20 12.94 -11.21
C GLU A 85 -11.00 13.31 -9.95
N PRO A 86 -11.05 12.42 -8.93
CA PRO A 86 -11.78 12.71 -7.71
C PRO A 86 -11.12 13.85 -6.93
N ALA A 87 -11.94 14.69 -6.30
CA ALA A 87 -11.45 15.72 -5.40
C ALA A 87 -10.66 15.09 -4.23
N ALA A 88 -9.60 15.77 -3.80
CA ALA A 88 -8.83 15.38 -2.63
C ALA A 88 -9.76 15.22 -1.41
N ARG A 89 -9.59 14.13 -0.66
CA ARG A 89 -10.39 13.80 0.51
C ARG A 89 -9.61 14.10 1.79
N GLY A 90 -10.32 14.49 2.83
CA GLY A 90 -9.74 14.88 4.11
C GLY A 90 -9.37 16.36 4.15
N PHE A 91 -9.32 16.90 5.36
CA PHE A 91 -8.91 18.27 5.65
C PHE A 91 -8.12 18.25 6.96
N TYR A 92 -7.28 19.26 7.15
CA TYR A 92 -6.60 19.44 8.42
C TYR A 92 -7.63 19.70 9.53
N ASP A 93 -7.58 18.88 10.58
CA ASP A 93 -8.42 19.00 11.76
C ASP A 93 -7.50 19.25 12.95
N GLU A 94 -7.43 20.51 13.38
CA GLU A 94 -6.54 20.94 14.46
C GLU A 94 -6.79 20.20 15.78
N THR A 95 -8.03 19.73 16.01
CA THR A 95 -8.39 18.98 17.22
C THR A 95 -7.72 17.61 17.31
N ARG A 96 -7.15 17.11 16.19
CA ARG A 96 -6.42 15.85 16.11
C ARG A 96 -4.90 16.01 16.25
N VAL A 97 -4.41 17.23 16.42
CA VAL A 97 -2.97 17.52 16.59
C VAL A 97 -2.70 18.07 17.98
N LYS A 98 -1.81 17.40 18.72
CA LYS A 98 -1.38 17.85 20.05
C LYS A 98 0.10 18.19 20.02
N PHE A 99 0.43 19.45 20.33
CA PHE A 99 1.79 19.89 20.59
C PHE A 99 2.12 19.56 22.05
N LEU A 100 3.25 18.87 22.28
CA LEU A 100 3.78 18.53 23.60
C LEU A 100 4.99 19.38 23.93
#